data_AF-A0A4Y8C9M2-F1
#
_entry.id   AF-A0A4Y8C9M2-F1
#
_cell.length_a   1.000
_cell.length_b   1.000
_cell.length_c   1.000
_cell.angle_alpha   90.00
_cell.angle_beta   90.00
_cell.angle_gamma   90.00
#
_symmetry.space_group_name_H-M   'P 1'
#
loop_
_entity.id
_entity.type
_entity.pdbx_description
1 polymer ?
#
loop_
_entity_poly.entity_id
_entity_poly.type
_entity_poly.pdbx_seq_one_letter_code
_entity_poly.pdbx_strand_id
1 'polypeptide(L)'
;GNIMQFGFIFTTKPIMPNLGKINPLKGLKNLFSLKKIVESIKIILKVGIVFTIAFIVLLKFMQELPRVELYTMVAQLTWLRDRAIVLAAIVIVAFLIIAVLDVFLVRFQYFKGLRMSKQEIKDEYKQMEGDPQVKGRIRRLQMEAARRRM
;
A
#
# COMPACT_ATOMS: atom_id res chain seq x y z
N GLY A 1 2.07 10.38 6.75
CA GLY A 1 1.40 9.20 6.16
C GLY A 1 0.12 8.86 6.90
N ASN A 2 0.21 8.19 8.05
CA ASN A 2 -0.97 7.61 8.75
C ASN A 2 -2.05 8.62 9.16
N ILE A 3 -1.71 9.79 9.70
CA ILE A 3 -2.70 10.78 10.17
C ILE A 3 -3.54 11.34 9.00
N MET A 4 -2.91 11.55 7.85
CA MET A 4 -3.58 12.09 6.67
C MET A 4 -4.46 11.05 5.95
N GLN A 5 -4.21 9.75 6.19
CA GLN A 5 -4.88 8.65 5.50
C GLN A 5 -5.97 7.99 6.36
N PHE A 6 -5.82 7.99 7.69
CA PHE A 6 -6.74 7.33 8.63
C PHE A 6 -7.29 8.25 9.73
N GLY A 7 -6.87 9.52 9.79
CA GLY A 7 -7.19 10.44 10.88
C GLY A 7 -6.34 10.20 12.13
N PHE A 8 -6.55 11.01 13.17
CA PHE A 8 -5.92 10.82 14.47
C PHE A 8 -6.68 9.71 15.23
N ILE A 9 -6.01 8.58 15.49
CA ILE A 9 -6.58 7.44 16.21
C ILE A 9 -5.83 7.28 17.53
N PHE A 10 -6.47 7.63 18.64
CA PHE A 10 -5.93 7.42 19.97
C PHE A 10 -6.32 6.01 20.47
N THR A 11 -5.33 5.13 20.67
CA THR A 11 -5.57 3.76 21.18
C THR A 11 -4.40 3.27 22.02
N THR A 12 -4.70 2.69 23.19
CA THR A 12 -3.73 2.11 24.13
C THR A 12 -3.49 0.61 23.90
N LYS A 13 -4.31 -0.04 23.07
CA LYS A 13 -4.20 -1.47 22.74
C LYS A 13 -2.87 -1.91 22.12
N PRO A 14 -2.18 -1.10 21.26
CA PRO A 14 -0.88 -1.49 20.70
C PRO A 14 0.26 -1.53 21.72
N ILE A 15 0.09 -0.91 22.89
CA ILE A 15 1.11 -0.78 23.94
C ILE A 15 1.21 -2.06 24.77
N MET A 16 0.18 -2.91 24.79
CA MET A 16 0.24 -4.21 25.47
C MET A 16 1.23 -5.15 24.75
N PRO A 17 2.28 -5.65 25.44
CA PRO A 17 3.22 -6.58 24.85
C PRO A 17 2.51 -7.92 24.56
N ASN A 18 2.38 -8.24 23.28
CA ASN A 18 1.76 -9.49 22.82
C ASN A 18 2.85 -10.44 22.32
N LEU A 19 3.25 -11.39 23.14
CA LEU A 19 4.30 -12.38 22.86
C LEU A 19 4.00 -13.24 21.62
N GLY A 20 2.73 -13.37 21.22
CA GLY A 20 2.33 -14.06 19.99
C GLY A 20 2.76 -13.34 18.70
N LYS A 21 3.10 -12.05 18.76
CA LYS A 21 3.62 -11.27 17.63
C LYS A 21 5.13 -11.39 17.43
N ILE A 22 5.88 -11.92 18.41
CA ILE A 22 7.35 -12.07 18.40
C ILE A 22 7.74 -13.49 17.95
N ASN A 23 6.92 -14.17 17.14
CA ASN A 23 7.30 -15.48 16.62
C ASN A 23 8.19 -15.31 15.38
N PRO A 24 9.51 -15.58 15.45
CA PRO A 24 10.45 -15.34 14.35
C PRO A 24 10.13 -16.16 13.10
N LEU A 25 9.56 -17.36 13.26
CA LEU A 25 9.10 -18.18 12.13
C LEU A 25 7.94 -17.53 11.36
N LYS A 26 6.97 -16.95 12.07
CA LYS A 26 5.88 -16.17 11.44
C LYS A 26 6.41 -14.86 10.83
N GLY A 27 7.41 -14.24 11.45
CA GLY A 27 8.11 -13.07 10.92
C GLY A 27 8.80 -13.36 9.59
N LEU A 28 9.59 -14.44 9.51
CA LEU A 28 10.24 -14.91 8.28
C LEU A 28 9.23 -15.28 7.20
N LYS A 29 8.15 -16.01 7.55
CA LYS A 29 7.08 -16.34 6.59
C LYS A 29 6.36 -15.07 6.06
N ASN A 30 6.20 -14.05 6.88
CA ASN A 30 5.62 -12.77 6.45
C ASN A 30 6.58 -11.96 5.58
N LEU A 31 7.89 -12.02 5.85
CA LEU A 31 8.93 -11.40 5.01
C LEU A 31 8.97 -12.01 3.61
N PHE A 32 8.83 -13.34 3.50
CA PHE A 32 8.75 -14.08 2.23
C PHE A 32 7.31 -14.29 1.72
N SER A 33 6.36 -13.47 2.18
CA SER A 33 5.00 -13.54 1.63
C SER A 33 4.98 -13.01 0.20
N LEU A 34 4.15 -13.60 -0.67
CA LEU A 34 3.93 -13.13 -2.05
C LEU A 34 3.58 -11.63 -2.08
N LYS A 35 2.88 -11.15 -1.05
CA LYS A 35 2.55 -9.73 -0.88
C LYS A 35 3.79 -8.85 -0.78
N LYS A 36 4.80 -9.26 0.00
CA LYS A 36 6.05 -8.52 0.15
C LYS A 36 6.89 -8.52 -1.11
N ILE A 37 6.94 -9.63 -1.84
CA ILE A 37 7.64 -9.70 -3.13
C ILE A 37 7.01 -8.72 -4.14
N VAL A 38 5.68 -8.70 -4.23
CA VAL A 38 4.96 -7.77 -5.11
C VAL A 38 5.18 -6.31 -4.69
N GLU A 39 5.19 -6.00 -3.38
CA GLU A 39 5.52 -4.66 -2.89
C GLU A 39 6.96 -4.24 -3.27
N SER A 40 7.93 -5.13 -3.12
CA SER A 40 9.34 -4.87 -3.47
C SER A 40 9.51 -4.62 -4.97
N ILE A 41 8.89 -5.43 -5.83
CA ILE A 41 8.92 -5.24 -7.28
C ILE A 41 8.35 -3.87 -7.66
N LYS A 42 7.24 -3.44 -7.03
CA LYS A 42 6.68 -2.10 -7.26
C LYS A 42 7.66 -0.99 -6.89
N ILE A 43 8.39 -1.13 -5.78
CA ILE A 43 9.40 -0.14 -5.37
C ILE A 43 10.54 -0.09 -6.39
N ILE A 44 11.06 -1.25 -6.79
CA ILE A 44 12.14 -1.34 -7.80
C ILE A 44 11.70 -0.69 -9.11
N LEU A 45 10.48 -0.94 -9.57
CA LEU A 45 9.94 -0.30 -10.77
C LEU A 45 9.85 1.22 -10.64
N LYS A 46 9.31 1.74 -9.52
CA LYS A 46 9.23 3.19 -9.27
C LYS A 46 10.61 3.85 -9.31
N VAL A 47 11.58 3.26 -8.61
CA VAL A 47 12.96 3.76 -8.57
C VAL A 47 13.61 3.65 -9.95
N GLY A 48 13.41 2.54 -10.66
CA GLY A 48 13.93 2.32 -12.00
C GLY A 48 13.42 3.34 -13.02
N ILE A 49 12.14 3.72 -12.94
CA ILE A 49 11.55 4.77 -13.79
C ILE A 49 12.25 6.12 -13.53
N VAL A 50 12.36 6.54 -12.27
CA VAL A 50 13.00 7.81 -11.93
C VAL A 50 14.49 7.79 -12.31
N PHE A 51 15.17 6.67 -12.05
CA PHE A 51 16.56 6.48 -12.44
C PHE A 51 16.75 6.63 -13.94
N THR A 52 15.90 6.01 -14.76
CA THR A 52 15.95 6.12 -16.22
C THR A 52 15.76 7.56 -16.69
N ILE A 53 14.79 8.28 -16.11
CA ILE A 53 14.55 9.69 -16.42
C ILE A 53 15.78 10.54 -16.07
N ALA A 54 16.31 10.39 -14.86
CA ALA A 54 17.50 11.11 -14.41
C ALA A 54 18.72 10.78 -15.28
N PHE A 55 18.89 9.52 -15.67
CA PHE A 55 19.99 9.06 -16.52
C PHE A 55 19.92 9.68 -17.91
N ILE A 56 18.74 9.74 -18.54
CA ILE A 56 18.55 10.40 -19.84
C ILE A 56 18.89 11.90 -19.75
N VAL A 57 18.45 12.57 -18.68
CA VAL A 57 18.78 14.00 -18.47
C VAL A 57 20.28 14.20 -18.28
N LEU A 58 20.93 13.31 -17.52
CA LEU A 58 22.37 13.34 -17.33
C LEU A 58 23.13 13.20 -18.67
N LEU A 59 22.71 12.27 -19.52
CA LEU A 59 23.30 12.09 -20.86
C LEU A 59 23.18 13.36 -21.71
N LYS A 60 22.05 14.09 -21.61
CA LYS A 60 21.89 15.38 -22.29
C LYS A 60 22.87 16.43 -21.77
N PHE A 61 23.10 16.48 -20.46
CA PHE A 61 24.08 17.40 -19.89
C PHE A 61 25.51 17.03 -20.30
N MET A 62 25.81 15.75 -20.46
CA MET A 62 27.13 15.31 -20.96
C MET A 62 27.41 15.78 -22.38
N GLN A 63 26.38 15.90 -23.23
CA GLN A 63 26.53 16.44 -24.59
C GLN A 63 26.89 17.93 -24.61
N GLU A 64 26.63 18.67 -23.52
CA GLU A 64 27.00 20.08 -23.40
C GLU A 64 28.44 20.28 -22.89
N LEU A 65 29.06 19.26 -22.30
CA LEU A 65 30.40 19.36 -21.69
C LEU A 65 31.49 19.91 -22.63
N PRO A 66 31.55 19.54 -23.93
CA PRO A 66 32.56 20.10 -24.84
C PRO A 66 32.46 21.63 -25.00
N ARG A 67 31.28 22.22 -24.78
CA ARG A 67 31.09 23.67 -24.81
C ARG A 67 31.48 24.33 -23.49
N VAL A 68 31.23 23.62 -22.38
CA VAL A 68 31.51 24.09 -21.02
C VAL A 68 33.02 24.13 -20.74
N GLU A 69 33.80 23.25 -21.37
CA GLU A 69 35.27 23.25 -21.25
C GLU A 69 35.90 24.60 -21.64
N LEU A 70 35.29 25.31 -22.59
CA LEU A 70 35.75 26.62 -23.08
C LEU A 70 35.36 27.79 -22.14
N TYR A 71 34.57 27.53 -21.09
CA TYR A 71 34.12 28.57 -20.17
C TYR A 71 35.17 28.91 -19.12
N THR A 72 35.06 30.10 -18.53
CA THR A 72 35.85 30.48 -17.36
C THR A 72 35.50 29.60 -16.15
N MET A 73 36.43 29.47 -15.20
CA MET A 73 36.23 28.65 -14.00
C MET A 73 34.94 28.99 -13.24
N VAL A 74 34.61 30.28 -13.13
CA VAL A 74 33.37 30.75 -12.47
C VAL A 74 32.13 30.30 -13.26
N ALA A 75 32.17 30.42 -14.59
CA ALA A 75 31.06 30.02 -15.46
C ALA A 75 30.82 28.50 -15.50
N GLN A 76 31.88 27.69 -15.37
CA GLN A 76 31.77 26.24 -15.21
C GLN A 76 31.07 25.87 -13.90
N LEU A 77 31.41 26.55 -12.80
CA LEU A 77 30.82 26.32 -11.49
C LEU A 77 29.33 26.72 -11.46
N THR A 78 28.96 27.83 -12.11
CA THR A 78 27.55 28.24 -12.25
C THR A 78 26.77 27.25 -13.11
N TRP A 79 27.34 26.78 -14.22
CA TRP A 79 26.69 25.77 -15.06
C TRP A 79 26.42 24.47 -14.28
N LEU A 80 27.40 23.99 -13.51
CA LEU A 80 27.24 22.80 -12.68
C LEU A 80 26.12 22.96 -11.66
N ARG A 81 26.09 24.11 -10.96
CA ARG A 81 25.03 24.45 -10.00
C ARG A 81 23.66 24.41 -10.67
N ASP A 82 23.50 25.06 -11.82
CA ASP A 82 22.22 25.17 -12.50
C ASP A 82 21.74 23.80 -12.99
N ARG A 83 22.64 22.98 -13.55
CA ARG A 83 22.32 21.60 -13.96
C ARG A 83 21.97 20.70 -12.77
N ALA A 84 22.65 20.86 -11.64
CA ALA A 84 22.32 20.13 -10.42
C ALA A 84 20.90 20.48 -9.90
N ILE A 85 20.55 21.77 -9.89
CA ILE A 85 19.21 22.24 -9.49
C ILE A 85 18.14 21.70 -10.45
N VAL A 86 18.38 21.76 -11.76
CA VAL A 86 17.45 21.25 -12.77
C VAL A 86 17.26 19.74 -12.62
N LEU A 87 18.34 18.97 -12.41
CA LEU A 87 18.24 17.53 -12.18
C LEU A 87 17.44 17.20 -10.92
N ALA A 88 17.72 17.90 -9.81
CA ALA A 88 16.99 17.73 -8.56
C ALA A 88 15.49 18.05 -8.73
N ALA A 89 15.16 19.15 -9.43
CA ALA A 89 13.78 19.53 -9.70
C ALA A 89 13.05 18.46 -10.53
N ILE A 90 13.68 17.92 -11.58
CA ILE A 90 13.10 16.86 -12.42
C ILE A 90 12.84 15.59 -11.59
N VAL A 91 13.80 15.19 -10.75
CA VAL A 91 13.66 14.01 -9.89
C VAL A 91 12.53 14.18 -8.88
N ILE A 92 12.42 15.36 -8.25
CA ILE A 92 11.34 15.69 -7.32
C ILE A 92 9.98 15.62 -8.02
N VAL A 93 9.85 16.23 -9.20
CA VAL A 93 8.60 16.20 -9.98
C VAL A 93 8.25 14.78 -10.41
N ALA A 94 9.22 13.99 -10.85
CA ALA A 94 8.99 12.59 -11.22
C ALA A 94 8.49 11.75 -10.03
N PHE A 95 9.10 11.91 -8.86
CA PHE A 95 8.63 11.25 -7.64
C PHE A 95 7.25 11.74 -7.21
N LEU A 96 6.94 13.03 -7.34
CA LEU A 96 5.61 13.57 -7.04
C LEU A 96 4.53 12.92 -7.91
N ILE A 97 4.77 12.81 -9.23
CA ILE A 97 3.83 12.17 -10.16
C ILE A 97 3.59 10.71 -9.75
N ILE A 98 4.66 9.97 -9.47
CA ILE A 98 4.56 8.57 -9.03
C ILE A 98 3.82 8.45 -7.69
N ALA A 99 4.08 9.35 -6.74
CA ALA A 99 3.44 9.35 -5.44
C ALA A 99 1.93 9.62 -5.53
N VAL A 100 1.51 10.54 -6.39
CA VAL A 100 0.08 10.82 -6.63
C VAL A 100 -0.62 9.57 -7.18
N LEU A 101 -0.02 8.90 -8.18
CA LEU A 101 -0.55 7.66 -8.73
C LEU A 101 -0.64 6.55 -7.67
N ASP A 102 0.38 6.43 -6.82
CA ASP A 102 0.42 5.43 -5.76
C ASP A 102 -0.69 5.64 -4.73
N VAL A 103 -0.91 6.89 -4.30
CA VAL A 103 -2.01 7.24 -3.38
C VAL A 103 -3.36 6.89 -3.99
N PHE A 104 -3.57 7.19 -5.27
CA PHE A 104 -4.82 6.84 -5.95
C PHE A 104 -5.05 5.33 -6.00
N LEU A 105 -4.02 4.55 -6.39
CA LEU A 105 -4.11 3.09 -6.46
C LEU A 105 -4.32 2.45 -5.08
N VAL A 106 -3.66 2.95 -4.04
CA VAL A 106 -3.83 2.48 -2.65
C VAL A 106 -5.23 2.78 -2.17
N ARG A 107 -5.75 3.99 -2.43
CA ARG A 107 -7.11 4.39 -2.05
C ARG A 107 -8.16 3.54 -2.76
N PHE A 108 -7.98 3.28 -4.05
CA PHE A 108 -8.86 2.39 -4.81
C PHE A 108 -8.86 0.96 -4.25
N GLN A 109 -7.68 0.40 -3.96
CA GLN A 109 -7.58 -0.93 -3.34
C GLN A 109 -8.21 -0.98 -1.95
N TYR A 110 -8.05 0.06 -1.15
CA TYR A 110 -8.67 0.16 0.17
C TYR A 110 -10.21 0.11 0.06
N PHE A 111 -10.81 0.95 -0.79
CA PHE A 111 -12.26 0.91 -1.00
C PHE A 111 -12.76 -0.39 -1.63
N LYS A 112 -11.97 -1.00 -2.51
CA LYS A 112 -12.30 -2.32 -3.05
C LYS A 112 -12.27 -3.40 -1.97
N GLY A 113 -11.34 -3.31 -1.02
CA GLY A 113 -11.24 -4.23 0.12
C GLY A 113 -12.35 -4.07 1.16
N LEU A 114 -12.99 -2.89 1.24
CA LEU A 114 -14.17 -2.66 2.08
C LEU A 114 -15.47 -3.22 1.49
N ARG A 115 -15.46 -3.69 0.24
CA ARG A 115 -16.65 -4.29 -0.37
C ARG A 115 -16.81 -5.72 0.13
N MET A 116 -17.97 -6.02 0.69
CA MET A 116 -18.32 -7.39 1.05
C MET A 116 -18.52 -8.25 -0.22
N SER A 117 -18.01 -9.46 -0.17
CA SER A 117 -18.32 -10.48 -1.15
C SER A 117 -19.77 -10.96 -1.01
N LYS A 118 -20.36 -11.52 -2.07
CA LYS A 118 -21.71 -12.13 -2.00
C LYS A 118 -21.79 -13.25 -0.94
N GLN A 119 -20.67 -13.89 -0.63
CA GLN A 119 -20.58 -14.93 0.38
C GLN A 119 -20.60 -14.34 1.80
N GLU A 120 -19.78 -13.30 2.05
CA GLU A 120 -19.78 -12.59 3.34
C GLU A 120 -21.16 -11.99 3.66
N ILE A 121 -21.86 -11.43 2.67
CA ILE A 121 -23.22 -10.91 2.86
C ILE A 121 -24.17 -12.04 3.28
N LYS A 122 -24.10 -13.22 2.64
CA LYS A 122 -24.94 -14.37 3.00
C LYS A 122 -24.61 -14.89 4.41
N ASP A 123 -23.34 -14.89 4.77
CA ASP A 123 -22.89 -15.36 6.07
C ASP A 123 -23.26 -14.38 7.20
N GLU A 124 -23.17 -13.06 6.96
CA GLU A 124 -23.72 -12.04 7.86
C GLU A 124 -25.24 -12.18 8.03
N TYR A 125 -25.98 -12.38 6.93
CA TYR A 125 -27.43 -12.56 6.97
C TYR A 125 -27.83 -13.80 7.78
N LYS A 126 -27.08 -14.91 7.63
CA LYS A 126 -27.25 -16.12 8.45
C LYS A 126 -26.90 -15.90 9.92
N GLN A 127 -25.91 -15.06 10.24
CA GLN A 127 -25.57 -14.73 11.62
C GLN A 127 -26.61 -13.82 12.27
N MET A 128 -27.18 -12.88 11.52
CA MET A 128 -28.20 -11.94 12.00
C MET A 128 -29.57 -12.59 12.20
N GLU A 129 -30.07 -13.37 11.23
CA GLU A 129 -31.40 -14.01 11.33
C GLU A 129 -31.36 -15.40 11.98
N GLY A 130 -30.16 -15.97 12.14
CA GLY A 130 -29.92 -17.35 12.52
C GLY A 130 -30.09 -18.30 11.32
N ASP A 131 -29.32 -19.40 11.31
CA ASP A 131 -29.44 -20.39 10.23
C ASP A 131 -30.89 -20.93 10.15
N PRO A 132 -31.57 -20.80 8.99
CA PRO A 132 -32.94 -21.29 8.82
C PRO A 132 -33.08 -22.77 9.17
N GLN A 133 -32.03 -23.57 8.95
CA GLN A 133 -32.01 -25.00 9.30
C GLN A 133 -32.01 -25.20 10.82
N VAL A 134 -31.24 -24.38 11.56
CA VAL A 134 -31.20 -24.42 13.03
C VAL A 134 -32.54 -23.95 13.60
N LYS A 135 -33.09 -22.84 13.08
CA LYS A 135 -34.40 -22.32 13.49
C LYS A 135 -35.52 -23.32 13.20
N GLY A 136 -35.48 -23.98 12.04
CA GLY A 136 -36.40 -25.05 11.67
C GLY A 136 -36.28 -26.29 12.57
N ARG A 137 -35.05 -26.68 12.93
CA ARG A 137 -34.79 -27.82 13.82
C ARG A 137 -35.32 -27.57 15.24
N ILE A 138 -35.11 -26.37 15.79
CA ILE A 138 -35.67 -25.96 17.08
C ILE A 138 -37.20 -26.06 17.05
N ARG A 139 -37.83 -25.57 15.97
CA ARG A 139 -39.30 -25.60 15.82
C ARG A 139 -39.86 -27.03 15.75
N ARG A 140 -39.17 -27.95 15.08
CA ARG A 140 -39.55 -29.37 15.03
C ARG A 140 -39.45 -30.03 16.40
N LEU A 141 -38.35 -29.82 17.12
CA LEU A 141 -38.16 -30.32 18.48
C LEU A 141 -39.23 -29.79 19.45
N GLN A 142 -39.60 -28.50 19.32
CA GLN A 142 -40.68 -27.91 20.11
C GLN A 142 -42.04 -28.58 19.84
N MET A 143 -42.36 -28.87 18.58
CA MET A 143 -43.59 -29.59 18.21
C MET A 143 -43.63 -31.03 18.71
N GLU A 144 -42.50 -31.75 18.62
CA GLU A 144 -42.39 -33.11 19.16
C GLU A 144 -42.54 -33.14 20.69
N ALA A 145 -41.91 -32.19 21.40
CA ALA A 145 -42.05 -32.06 22.85
C ALA A 145 -43.49 -31.73 23.28
N ALA A 146 -44.20 -30.88 22.51
CA ALA A 146 -45.60 -30.57 22.76
C ALA A 146 -46.52 -31.78 22.55
N ARG A 147 -46.29 -32.59 21.50
CA ARG A 147 -47.03 -33.83 21.26
C ARG A 147 -46.81 -34.91 22.31
N ARG A 148 -45.66 -34.92 22.99
CA ARG A 148 -45.38 -35.85 24.11
C ARG A 148 -46.03 -35.44 25.43
N ARG A 149 -46.57 -34.21 25.52
CA ARG A 149 -47.23 -33.68 26.72
C ARG A 149 -48.77 -33.75 26.66
N MET A 150 -49.33 -34.15 25.52
CA MET A 150 -50.73 -34.57 25.40
C MET A 150 -50.79 -36.09 25.44
#